data_AF-A0A835WLB2-F1
#
_entry.id   AF-A0A835WLB2-F1
#
_cell.length_a   1.000
_cell.length_b   1.000
_cell.length_c   1.000
_cell.angle_alpha   90.00
_cell.angle_beta   90.00
_cell.angle_gamma   90.00
#
_symmetry.space_group_name_H-M   'P 1'
#
loop_
_entity.id
_entity.type
_entity.pdbx_description
1 polymer ?
#
loop_
_entity_poly.entity_id
_entity_poly.type
_entity_poly.pdbx_seq_one_letter_code
_entity_poly.pdbx_strand_id
1 'polypeptide(L)'
;MGVPFSGDDQPLVPPEVLERIQTLFHELIEHRCGQLPAFAEWRQTGMPDLKAHLQEQWDSVTRKPREEMKQWQYVPVPGMYGGFSFEFEQIGPDPVLVSESWCRVAGGSGQRHRITLQGTELVEEGFA
;
A
#
# COMPACT_ATOMS: atom_id res chain seq x y z
N MET A 1 -37.73 4.62 24.42
CA MET A 1 -36.31 4.27 24.64
C MET A 1 -35.74 3.87 23.30
N GLY A 2 -34.93 4.74 22.69
CA GLY A 2 -34.20 4.39 21.48
C GLY A 2 -33.08 3.44 21.85
N VAL A 3 -33.00 2.31 21.16
CA VAL A 3 -31.82 1.45 21.23
C VAL A 3 -30.58 2.28 20.86
N PRO A 4 -29.49 2.24 21.64
CA PRO A 4 -28.24 2.83 21.20
C PRO A 4 -27.78 2.02 19.98
N PHE A 5 -27.48 2.70 18.88
CA PHE A 5 -26.83 2.16 17.70
C PHE A 5 -25.60 1.34 18.13
N SER A 6 -25.77 0.02 18.22
CA SER A 6 -24.69 -0.95 18.32
C SER A 6 -24.62 -1.63 16.96
N GLY A 7 -23.69 -1.18 16.14
CA GLY A 7 -23.56 -1.68 14.77
C GLY A 7 -22.38 -1.02 14.08
N ASP A 8 -21.19 -1.58 14.33
CA ASP A 8 -20.05 -1.57 13.42
C ASP A 8 -19.61 -0.21 12.87
N ASP A 9 -19.10 0.64 13.77
CA ASP A 9 -18.13 1.70 13.44
C ASP A 9 -16.72 1.07 13.32
N GLN A 10 -16.58 -0.02 12.56
CA GLN A 10 -15.26 -0.62 12.33
C GLN A 10 -14.75 -0.18 10.97
N PRO A 11 -13.59 0.52 10.89
CA PRO A 11 -12.98 0.82 9.62
C PRO A 11 -12.68 -0.48 8.87
N LEU A 12 -12.84 -0.46 7.53
CA LEU A 12 -12.56 -1.60 6.63
C LEU A 12 -11.20 -2.25 6.92
N VAL A 13 -10.24 -1.42 7.31
CA VAL A 13 -8.94 -1.81 7.82
C VAL A 13 -8.81 -1.23 9.23
N PRO A 14 -8.68 -2.05 10.29
CA PRO A 14 -8.42 -1.55 11.63
C PRO A 14 -7.15 -0.67 11.63
N PRO A 15 -7.10 0.42 12.41
CA PRO A 15 -5.96 1.34 12.38
C PRO A 15 -4.64 0.64 12.74
N GLU A 16 -4.67 -0.30 13.70
CA GLU A 16 -3.53 -1.14 14.05
C GLU A 16 -3.03 -2.01 12.88
N VAL A 17 -3.97 -2.53 12.07
CA VAL A 17 -3.67 -3.34 10.90
C VAL A 17 -3.05 -2.47 9.81
N LEU A 18 -3.59 -1.28 9.62
CA LEU A 18 -3.09 -0.32 8.66
C LEU A 18 -1.68 0.15 8.99
N GLU A 19 -1.41 0.48 10.25
CA GLU A 19 -0.08 0.86 10.72
C GLU A 19 0.94 -0.28 10.53
N ARG A 20 0.50 -1.52 10.77
CA ARG A 20 1.33 -2.71 10.55
C ARG A 20 1.66 -2.91 9.07
N ILE A 21 0.64 -2.86 8.20
CA ILE A 21 0.81 -2.98 6.75
C ILE A 21 1.68 -1.84 6.21
N GLN A 22 1.50 -0.62 6.69
CA GLN A 22 2.33 0.53 6.32
C GLN A 22 3.79 0.31 6.70
N THR A 23 4.06 -0.18 7.91
CA THR A 23 5.42 -0.50 8.36
C THR A 23 6.07 -1.53 7.44
N LEU A 24 5.38 -2.64 7.17
CA LEU A 24 5.87 -3.71 6.29
C LEU A 24 6.09 -3.20 4.86
N PHE A 25 5.24 -2.30 4.38
CA PHE A 25 5.40 -1.70 3.07
C PHE A 25 6.63 -0.79 3.00
N HIS A 26 6.88 0.02 4.03
CA HIS A 26 8.08 0.86 4.11
C HIS A 26 9.35 0.01 4.18
N GLU A 27 9.33 -1.10 4.94
CA GLU A 27 10.42 -2.07 4.98
C GLU A 27 10.67 -2.70 3.60
N LEU A 28 9.62 -3.03 2.85
CA LEU A 28 9.75 -3.52 1.48
C LEU A 28 10.40 -2.48 0.56
N ILE A 29 9.95 -1.22 0.63
CA ILE A 29 10.50 -0.12 -0.17
C ILE A 29 11.99 0.06 0.16
N GLU A 30 12.35 0.03 1.45
CA GLU A 30 13.75 0.12 1.90
C GLU A 30 14.58 -1.07 1.45
N HIS A 31 14.06 -2.29 1.53
CA HIS A 31 14.77 -3.48 1.06
C HIS A 31 15.07 -3.39 -0.45
N ARG A 32 14.11 -2.88 -1.23
CA ARG A 32 14.24 -2.76 -2.68
C ARG A 32 15.09 -1.57 -3.14
N CYS A 33 15.06 -0.46 -2.42
CA CYS A 33 15.61 0.82 -2.88
C CYS A 33 16.66 1.43 -1.95
N GLY A 34 16.92 0.82 -0.79
CA GLY A 34 17.80 1.35 0.25
C GLY A 34 19.25 1.57 -0.17
N GLN A 35 19.69 0.90 -1.23
CA GLN A 35 21.03 1.06 -1.81
C GLN A 35 21.10 2.18 -2.86
N LEU A 36 19.97 2.80 -3.24
CA LEU A 36 19.97 3.89 -4.21
C LEU A 36 20.53 5.17 -3.57
N PRO A 37 21.42 5.91 -4.25
CA PRO A 37 22.08 7.07 -3.67
C PRO A 37 21.11 8.20 -3.29
N ALA A 38 19.99 8.33 -4.00
CA ALA A 38 18.95 9.33 -3.72
C ALA A 38 17.91 8.86 -2.68
N PHE A 39 17.98 7.61 -2.22
CA PHE A 39 16.94 7.03 -1.36
C PHE A 39 16.86 7.68 0.02
N ALA A 40 18.02 7.96 0.65
CA ALA A 40 18.05 8.51 2.01
C ALA A 40 17.39 9.90 2.10
N GLU A 41 17.50 10.71 1.06
CA GLU A 41 16.82 12.00 0.96
C GLU A 41 15.34 11.81 0.61
N TRP A 42 15.05 11.00 -0.40
CA TRP A 42 13.69 10.72 -0.84
C TRP A 42 12.81 10.09 0.26
N ARG A 43 13.36 9.20 1.09
CA ARG A 43 12.65 8.53 2.19
C ARG A 43 12.00 9.52 3.16
N GLN A 44 12.53 10.73 3.28
CA GLN A 44 12.01 11.75 4.21
C GLN A 44 10.66 12.32 3.76
N THR A 45 10.35 12.29 2.46
CA THR A 45 9.16 12.96 1.89
C THR A 45 8.37 12.11 0.90
N GLY A 46 8.97 11.06 0.35
CA GLY A 46 8.38 10.20 -0.68
C GLY A 46 7.78 8.90 -0.16
N MET A 47 7.92 8.61 1.14
CA MET A 47 7.37 7.40 1.72
C MET A 47 5.83 7.48 1.77
N PRO A 48 5.09 6.49 1.23
CA PRO A 48 3.64 6.54 1.15
C PRO A 48 2.99 6.45 2.53
N ASP A 49 2.04 7.35 2.82
CA ASP A 49 1.21 7.29 4.02
C ASP A 49 -0.14 6.65 3.68
N LEU A 50 -0.28 5.37 4.04
CA LEU A 50 -1.47 4.57 3.71
C LEU A 50 -2.71 5.08 4.43
N LYS A 51 -2.54 5.71 5.60
CA LYS A 51 -3.64 6.30 6.37
C LYS A 51 -4.20 7.54 5.69
N ALA A 52 -3.35 8.47 5.27
CA ALA A 52 -3.76 9.62 4.48
C ALA A 52 -4.42 9.17 3.17
N HIS A 53 -3.82 8.20 2.47
CA HIS A 53 -4.39 7.68 1.23
C HIS A 53 -5.76 7.04 1.40
N LEU A 54 -5.95 6.18 2.41
CA LEU A 54 -7.27 5.61 2.69
C LEU A 54 -8.28 6.69 3.08
N GLN A 55 -7.86 7.72 3.82
CA GLN A 55 -8.76 8.79 4.27
C GLN A 55 -9.19 9.73 3.14
N GLU A 56 -8.31 9.99 2.17
CA GLU A 56 -8.62 10.77 0.96
C GLU A 56 -9.52 10.00 -0.02
N GLN A 57 -9.33 8.68 -0.07
CA GLN A 57 -10.12 7.82 -0.95
C GLN A 57 -11.48 7.46 -0.34
N TRP A 58 -11.60 7.49 1.00
CA TRP A 58 -12.83 7.14 1.71
C TRP A 58 -13.86 8.28 1.72
N ASP A 59 -15.01 8.02 1.12
CA ASP A 59 -16.13 8.94 1.17
C ASP A 59 -16.92 8.73 2.48
N SER A 60 -16.70 9.63 3.44
CA SER A 60 -17.30 9.59 4.79
C SER A 60 -18.83 9.64 4.78
N VAL A 61 -19.44 10.05 3.66
CA VAL A 61 -20.89 10.21 3.48
C VAL A 61 -21.50 8.94 2.91
N THR A 62 -20.93 8.39 1.83
CA THR A 62 -21.44 7.19 1.16
C THR A 62 -20.96 5.89 1.79
N ARG A 63 -19.95 5.95 2.68
CA ARG A 63 -19.40 4.80 3.44
C ARG A 63 -19.04 3.62 2.56
N LYS A 64 -18.73 3.91 1.30
CA LYS A 64 -18.28 2.95 0.32
C LYS A 64 -16.92 3.39 -0.16
N PRO A 65 -16.09 2.44 -0.57
CA PRO A 65 -15.07 2.77 -1.54
C PRO A 65 -15.74 3.51 -2.72
N ARG A 66 -15.33 4.75 -3.08
CA ARG A 66 -15.77 5.43 -4.31
C ARG A 66 -15.74 4.39 -5.43
N GLU A 67 -16.84 4.16 -6.13
CA GLU A 67 -17.02 2.98 -6.99
C GLU A 67 -15.99 2.85 -8.15
N GLU A 68 -15.12 3.86 -8.34
CA GLU A 68 -13.91 3.87 -9.18
C GLU A 68 -12.64 3.25 -8.50
N MET A 69 -12.77 2.63 -7.32
CA MET A 69 -11.69 2.13 -6.43
C MET A 69 -10.98 0.84 -6.85
N LYS A 70 -10.52 0.78 -8.09
CA LYS A 70 -9.43 -0.14 -8.50
C LYS A 70 -8.34 0.65 -9.20
N GLN A 71 -7.86 1.70 -8.54
CA GLN A 71 -6.78 2.50 -9.08
C GLN A 71 -5.51 2.24 -8.29
N TRP A 72 -4.57 1.58 -8.98
CA TRP A 72 -3.19 1.45 -8.52
C TRP A 72 -2.61 2.84 -8.27
N GLN A 73 -2.17 3.08 -7.04
CA GLN A 73 -1.47 4.29 -6.64
C GLN A 73 0.01 4.14 -6.98
N TYR A 74 0.57 5.05 -7.79
CA TYR A 74 1.96 4.99 -8.21
C TYR A 74 2.82 6.02 -7.45
N VAL A 75 3.92 5.53 -6.88
CA VAL A 75 4.93 6.31 -6.17
C VAL A 75 6.26 6.16 -6.88
N PRO A 76 6.76 7.22 -7.55
CA PRO A 76 8.06 7.20 -8.21
C PRO A 76 9.19 7.22 -7.17
N VAL A 77 10.23 6.42 -7.40
CA VAL A 77 11.43 6.41 -6.56
C VAL A 77 12.63 6.95 -7.36
N PRO A 78 13.22 8.09 -6.96
CA PRO A 78 14.41 8.65 -7.59
C PRO A 78 15.56 7.63 -7.61
N GLY A 79 16.22 7.52 -8.77
CA GLY A 79 17.28 6.53 -8.98
C GLY A 79 16.80 5.11 -9.32
N MET A 80 15.50 4.81 -9.13
CA MET A 80 14.91 3.53 -9.55
C MET A 80 14.46 3.53 -11.02
N TYR A 81 14.37 4.70 -11.66
CA TYR A 81 13.80 4.86 -13.00
C TYR A 81 12.47 4.11 -13.15
N GLY A 82 11.67 4.16 -12.09
CA GLY A 82 10.51 3.32 -11.84
C GLY A 82 9.97 3.65 -10.46
N GLY A 83 9.23 2.73 -9.85
CA GLY A 83 8.59 3.01 -8.57
C GLY A 83 7.75 1.86 -8.07
N PHE A 84 6.87 2.20 -7.13
CA PHE A 84 5.93 1.28 -6.52
C PHE A 84 4.52 1.66 -6.94
N SER A 85 3.79 0.71 -7.50
CA SER A 85 2.34 0.77 -7.62
C SER A 85 1.75 -0.02 -6.45
N PHE A 86 0.67 0.44 -5.84
CA PHE A 86 -0.03 -0.34 -4.81
C PHE A 86 -1.54 -0.12 -4.80
N GLU A 87 -2.27 -1.13 -4.34
CA GLU A 87 -3.71 -1.08 -4.09
C GLU A 87 -4.08 -1.91 -2.86
N PHE A 88 -5.17 -1.53 -2.18
CA PHE A 88 -5.76 -2.37 -1.14
C PHE A 88 -6.79 -3.30 -1.76
N GLU A 89 -6.58 -4.59 -1.59
CA GLU A 89 -7.54 -5.64 -1.91
C GLU A 89 -8.14 -6.22 -0.62
N GLN A 90 -9.40 -6.61 -0.68
CA GLN A 90 -10.05 -7.36 0.41
C GLN A 90 -10.08 -8.84 0.02
N ILE A 91 -9.26 -9.66 0.68
CA ILE A 91 -9.18 -11.11 0.45
C ILE A 91 -9.85 -11.81 1.63
N GLY A 92 -11.15 -12.09 1.51
CA GLY A 92 -11.95 -12.58 2.63
C GLY A 92 -12.18 -11.48 3.68
N PRO A 93 -12.05 -11.76 4.99
CA PRO A 93 -12.20 -10.75 6.03
C PRO A 93 -10.95 -9.87 6.21
N ASP A 94 -9.80 -10.27 5.65
CA ASP A 94 -8.52 -9.63 5.89
C ASP A 94 -8.17 -8.62 4.77
N PRO A 95 -7.73 -7.41 5.14
CA PRO A 95 -7.21 -6.44 4.19
C PRO A 95 -5.79 -6.81 3.76
N VAL A 96 -5.54 -6.75 2.45
CA VAL A 96 -4.27 -7.08 1.82
C VAL A 96 -3.81 -5.93 0.96
N LEU A 97 -2.62 -5.39 1.21
CA LEU A 97 -2.02 -4.42 0.32
C LEU A 97 -1.21 -5.17 -0.75
N VAL A 98 -1.60 -5.02 -2.00
CA VAL A 98 -0.83 -5.53 -3.13
C VAL A 98 0.07 -4.41 -3.63
N SER A 99 1.35 -4.69 -3.77
CA SER A 99 2.32 -3.73 -4.30
C SER A 99 3.16 -4.33 -5.42
N GLU A 100 3.21 -3.64 -6.54
CA GLU A 100 4.10 -3.92 -7.65
C GLU A 100 5.25 -2.92 -7.67
N SER A 101 6.44 -3.40 -7.95
CA SER A 101 7.64 -2.57 -7.97
C SER A 101 8.51 -2.95 -9.14
N TRP A 102 8.96 -1.97 -9.91
CA TRP A 102 9.66 -2.19 -11.18
C TRP A 102 10.64 -1.06 -11.48
N CYS A 103 11.72 -1.38 -12.19
CA CYS A 103 12.76 -0.45 -12.62
C CYS A 103 12.93 -0.53 -14.14
N ARG A 104 12.66 0.57 -14.87
CA ARG A 104 12.68 0.60 -16.35
C ARG A 104 14.03 0.21 -16.96
N VAL A 105 15.11 0.51 -16.26
CA VAL A 105 16.48 0.30 -16.76
C VAL A 105 17.01 -1.10 -16.46
N ALA A 106 16.34 -1.84 -15.58
CA ALA A 106 16.63 -3.23 -15.26
C ALA A 106 15.43 -4.10 -15.65
N GLY A 107 15.37 -4.52 -16.91
CA GLY A 107 14.32 -5.44 -17.38
C GLY A 107 14.29 -6.72 -16.53
N GLY A 108 13.09 -7.18 -16.16
CA GLY A 108 12.90 -8.33 -15.27
C GLY A 108 13.04 -8.00 -13.77
N SER A 109 13.11 -6.71 -13.40
CA SER A 109 13.16 -6.28 -11.99
C SER A 109 11.79 -6.16 -11.33
N GLY A 110 10.71 -6.40 -12.07
CA GLY A 110 9.34 -6.40 -11.58
C GLY A 110 9.17 -7.40 -10.44
N GLN A 111 8.64 -6.95 -9.31
CA GLN A 111 8.19 -7.82 -8.22
C GLN A 111 6.82 -7.36 -7.72
N ARG A 112 5.90 -8.29 -7.57
CA ARG A 112 4.59 -8.10 -6.95
C ARG A 112 4.62 -8.76 -5.58
N HIS A 113 4.26 -8.00 -4.56
CA HIS A 113 4.18 -8.43 -3.17
C HIS A 113 2.74 -8.29 -2.68
N ARG A 114 2.35 -9.21 -1.79
CA ARG A 114 1.16 -9.08 -0.94
C ARG A 114 1.60 -8.82 0.47
N ILE A 115 1.09 -7.76 1.06
CA ILE A 115 1.43 -7.32 2.40
C ILE A 115 0.17 -7.48 3.23
N THR A 116 0.26 -8.36 4.23
CA THR A 116 -0.80 -8.67 5.19
C THR A 116 -0.30 -8.39 6.59
N LEU A 117 -1.17 -8.56 7.58
CA LEU A 117 -0.78 -8.55 9.00
C LEU A 117 0.34 -9.52 9.36
N GLN A 118 0.40 -10.65 8.68
CA GLN A 118 1.34 -11.73 8.98
C GLN A 118 2.73 -11.43 8.41
N GLY A 119 2.82 -10.55 7.41
CA GLY A 119 4.07 -10.19 6.75
C GLY A 119 3.89 -9.86 5.28
N THR A 120 5.03 -9.79 4.61
CA THR A 120 5.15 -9.52 3.18
C THR A 120 5.49 -10.80 2.43
N GLU A 121 4.68 -11.14 1.44
CA GLU A 121 4.86 -12.31 0.58
C GLU A 121 5.16 -11.86 -0.86
N LEU A 122 6.23 -12.37 -1.46
CA LEU A 122 6.51 -12.20 -2.88
C LEU A 122 5.63 -13.17 -3.67
N VAL A 123 4.72 -12.65 -4.50
CA VAL A 123 3.76 -13.46 -5.26
C VAL A 123 4.10 -13.61 -6.74
N GLU A 124 4.86 -12.66 -7.30
CA GLU A 124 5.31 -12.72 -8.68
C GLU A 124 6.60 -11.91 -8.83
N GLU A 125 7.56 -12.40 -9.62
CA GLU A 125 8.81 -11.71 -9.91
C GLU A 125 9.24 -11.92 -11.37
N GLY A 126 10.13 -11.06 -11.87
CA GLY A 126 10.75 -11.23 -13.18
C GLY A 126 10.04 -10.53 -14.34
N PHE A 127 9.01 -9.71 -14.08
CA PHE A 127 8.31 -8.97 -15.13
C PHE A 127 8.98 -7.62 -15.45
N ALA A 128 8.59 -7.02 -16.57
CA ALA A 128 9.16 -5.78 -17.12
C ALA A 128 8.08 -4.72 -17.33
#